data_AF-A0A6Q2ZB16-F1
#
_entry.id   AF-A0A6Q2ZB16-F1
#
_cell.length_a   1.000
_cell.length_b   1.000
_cell.length_c   1.000
_cell.angle_alpha   90.00
_cell.angle_beta   90.00
_cell.angle_gamma   90.00
#
_symmetry.space_group_name_H-M   'P 1'
#
loop_
_entity.id
_entity.type
_entity.pdbx_description
1 polymer ?
#
loop_
_entity_poly.entity_id
_entity_poly.type
_entity_poly.pdbx_seq_one_letter_code
_entity_poly.pdbx_strand_id
1 'polypeptide(L)'
;AWLETVRIHKPRFVALHFQEVGGKDYMDNMGHAENFFWNIESSEEMRDFDRVCVYVDNHFKNVDSFTALGSMYFIHKSLKNIYQYDFNDKWGRHGCYFLVVRVDCVGCLLIVHCNICPSLRACLCDFCRGLDLINVHLFHDASNLIACNASPSIYSANRQKALRYVINRITDSSYTPLPFFLFGDFNFRLDTLSLVQNLSTSAEVQTVMKDCSNDVEKIICEEKDNEHKVLLHIETKMFAYLHQAVFREDNGRALLKYDKEITAFHDVITEEEILFPPSYPYSEDYTKPTQYMNTRCPSWCDRILMSHTAKDVIHRSNDGESRVVYNALGPNVCMGDHKPVFLSFALKTNGH
;
A
#
# COMPACT_ATOMS: atom_id res chain seq x y z
N ALA A 1 -8.48 1.27 -16.31
CA ALA A 1 -7.91 0.07 -15.64
C ALA A 1 -8.73 -0.33 -14.42
N TRP A 2 -8.98 0.59 -13.48
CA TRP A 2 -9.83 0.34 -12.31
C TRP A 2 -11.24 -0.14 -12.67
N LEU A 3 -12.00 0.65 -13.44
CA LEU A 3 -13.37 0.29 -13.84
C LEU A 3 -13.44 -1.05 -14.59
N GLU A 4 -12.48 -1.32 -15.45
CA GLU A 4 -12.33 -2.61 -16.12
C GLU A 4 -12.12 -3.76 -15.11
N THR A 5 -11.37 -3.54 -14.03
CA THR A 5 -11.20 -4.53 -12.96
C THR A 5 -12.51 -4.77 -12.22
N VAL A 6 -13.29 -3.72 -11.91
CA VAL A 6 -14.63 -3.86 -11.34
C VAL A 6 -15.53 -4.67 -12.27
N ARG A 7 -15.49 -4.41 -13.58
CA ARG A 7 -16.28 -5.13 -14.59
C ARG A 7 -15.91 -6.62 -14.69
N ILE A 8 -14.62 -6.95 -14.63
CA ILE A 8 -14.11 -8.32 -14.68
C ILE A 8 -14.47 -9.10 -13.40
N HIS A 9 -14.19 -8.51 -12.24
CA HIS A 9 -14.30 -9.21 -10.96
C HIS A 9 -15.70 -9.15 -10.34
N LYS A 10 -16.57 -8.24 -10.81
CA LYS A 10 -17.96 -8.05 -10.35
C LYS A 10 -18.10 -8.07 -8.82
N PRO A 11 -17.32 -7.26 -8.09
CA PRO A 11 -17.32 -7.29 -6.64
C PRO A 11 -18.67 -6.84 -6.08
N ARG A 12 -19.08 -7.42 -4.95
CA ARG A 12 -20.25 -6.95 -4.19
C ARG A 12 -19.90 -5.88 -3.16
N PHE A 13 -18.63 -5.82 -2.77
CA PHE A 13 -18.07 -4.82 -1.85
C PHE A 13 -16.70 -4.42 -2.38
N VAL A 14 -16.41 -3.12 -2.34
CA VAL A 14 -15.13 -2.57 -2.78
C VAL A 14 -14.59 -1.65 -1.70
N ALA A 15 -13.35 -1.86 -1.29
CA ALA A 15 -12.56 -0.92 -0.52
C ALA A 15 -11.47 -0.36 -1.43
N LEU A 16 -11.51 0.95 -1.66
CA LEU A 16 -10.53 1.68 -2.45
C LEU A 16 -9.81 2.65 -1.55
N HIS A 17 -8.49 2.71 -1.65
CA HIS A 17 -7.64 3.51 -0.79
C HIS A 17 -6.79 4.46 -1.63
N PHE A 18 -6.55 5.66 -1.09
CA PHE A 18 -5.74 6.71 -1.69
C PHE A 18 -4.70 7.21 -0.69
N GLN A 19 -3.43 7.23 -1.08
CA GLN A 19 -2.41 8.05 -0.44
C GLN A 19 -2.21 9.35 -1.21
N GLU A 20 -1.69 10.35 -0.50
CA GLU A 20 -1.32 11.64 -1.07
C GLU A 20 -2.43 12.24 -1.94
N VAL A 21 -3.67 12.27 -1.42
CA VAL A 21 -4.81 12.89 -2.09
C VAL A 21 -4.50 14.35 -2.39
N GLY A 22 -4.59 14.72 -3.67
CA GLY A 22 -4.15 16.03 -4.19
C GLY A 22 -2.68 16.04 -4.68
N GLY A 23 -1.92 14.98 -4.42
CA GLY A 23 -0.53 14.85 -4.82
C GLY A 23 0.41 15.82 -4.09
N LYS A 24 1.61 16.00 -4.65
CA LYS A 24 2.66 16.88 -4.10
C LYS A 24 2.18 18.33 -3.93
N ASP A 25 1.34 18.80 -4.85
CA ASP A 25 0.76 20.14 -4.86
C ASP A 25 -0.72 20.11 -4.42
N TYR A 26 -1.01 19.41 -3.32
CA TYR A 26 -2.38 19.15 -2.84
C TYR A 26 -3.24 20.41 -2.64
N MET A 27 -2.63 21.55 -2.33
CA MET A 27 -3.37 22.81 -2.13
C MET A 27 -4.07 23.28 -3.41
N ASP A 28 -3.43 23.07 -4.56
CA ASP A 28 -3.95 23.47 -5.87
C ASP A 28 -4.81 22.36 -6.49
N ASN A 29 -4.50 21.10 -6.15
CA ASN A 29 -5.07 19.93 -6.81
C ASN A 29 -6.23 19.27 -6.07
N MET A 30 -6.58 19.70 -4.85
CA MET A 30 -7.67 19.06 -4.08
C MET A 30 -9.01 19.07 -4.84
N GLY A 31 -9.30 20.12 -5.61
CA GLY A 31 -10.49 20.18 -6.46
C GLY A 31 -10.47 19.16 -7.61
N HIS A 32 -9.30 18.76 -8.09
CA HIS A 32 -9.16 17.67 -9.06
C HIS A 32 -9.41 16.30 -8.41
N ALA A 33 -9.02 16.11 -7.15
CA ALA A 33 -9.32 14.89 -6.40
C ALA A 33 -10.83 14.70 -6.20
N GLU A 34 -11.56 15.77 -5.85
CA GLU A 34 -13.03 15.73 -5.73
C GLU A 34 -13.70 15.34 -7.05
N ASN A 35 -13.30 15.94 -8.17
CA ASN A 35 -13.79 15.56 -9.50
C ASN A 35 -13.46 14.10 -9.84
N PHE A 36 -12.29 13.62 -9.46
CA PHE A 36 -11.89 12.24 -9.67
C PHE A 36 -12.78 11.25 -8.89
N PHE A 37 -13.07 11.53 -7.62
CA PHE A 37 -14.00 10.71 -6.82
C PHE A 37 -15.39 10.68 -7.45
N TRP A 38 -15.89 11.84 -7.88
CA TRP A 38 -17.19 11.95 -8.57
C TRP A 38 -17.23 11.17 -9.89
N ASN A 39 -16.14 11.19 -10.67
CA ASN A 39 -16.03 10.42 -11.90
C ASN A 39 -16.03 8.91 -11.67
N ILE A 40 -15.41 8.42 -10.59
CA ILE A 40 -15.50 6.99 -10.22
C ILE A 40 -16.94 6.65 -9.89
N GLU A 41 -17.58 7.44 -9.04
CA GLU A 41 -18.92 7.16 -8.54
C GLU A 41 -20.00 7.18 -9.63
N SER A 42 -19.92 8.17 -10.53
CA SER A 42 -20.89 8.36 -11.61
C SER A 42 -20.69 7.45 -12.82
N SER A 43 -19.65 6.60 -12.81
CA SER A 43 -19.37 5.67 -13.90
C SER A 43 -20.43 4.56 -14.02
N GLU A 44 -20.62 4.05 -15.24
CA GLU A 44 -21.63 3.03 -15.51
C GLU A 44 -21.38 1.74 -14.72
N GLU A 45 -20.11 1.35 -14.58
CA GLU A 45 -19.69 0.16 -13.85
C GLU A 45 -20.05 0.22 -12.35
N MET A 46 -20.22 1.43 -11.80
CA MET A 46 -20.52 1.65 -10.40
C MET A 46 -22.03 1.85 -10.13
N ARG A 47 -22.90 1.84 -11.16
CA ARG A 47 -24.34 2.13 -11.06
C ARG A 47 -25.11 1.27 -10.05
N ASP A 48 -24.69 0.03 -9.84
CA ASP A 48 -25.36 -0.90 -8.92
C ASP A 48 -24.83 -0.85 -7.48
N PHE A 49 -23.85 0.01 -7.20
CA PHE A 49 -23.39 0.32 -5.85
C PHE A 49 -24.22 1.47 -5.28
N ASP A 50 -25.33 1.11 -4.62
CA ASP A 50 -26.33 2.06 -4.13
C ASP A 50 -25.95 2.79 -2.83
N ARG A 51 -24.83 2.38 -2.23
CA ARG A 51 -24.31 2.95 -0.99
C ARG A 51 -22.81 3.14 -1.11
N VAL A 52 -22.36 4.36 -0.83
CA VAL A 52 -20.95 4.76 -0.88
C VAL A 52 -20.58 5.51 0.39
N CYS A 53 -19.48 5.12 1.03
CA CYS A 53 -18.88 5.85 2.14
C CYS A 53 -17.52 6.39 1.72
N VAL A 54 -17.31 7.69 1.87
CA VAL A 54 -16.08 8.37 1.45
C VAL A 54 -15.44 9.05 2.66
N TYR A 55 -14.20 8.69 2.93
CA TYR A 55 -13.38 9.25 3.99
C TYR A 55 -12.18 9.90 3.32
N VAL A 56 -12.14 11.23 3.27
CA VAL A 56 -11.01 11.94 2.68
C VAL A 56 -10.64 13.06 3.63
N ASP A 57 -9.36 13.10 3.99
CA ASP A 57 -8.82 14.24 4.69
C ASP A 57 -8.64 15.40 3.71
N ASN A 58 -9.59 16.34 3.72
CA ASN A 58 -9.58 17.53 2.88
C ASN A 58 -9.23 18.80 3.68
N HIS A 59 -8.82 18.68 4.94
CA HIS A 59 -8.45 19.81 5.80
C HIS A 59 -7.00 20.24 5.60
N PHE A 60 -6.61 20.43 4.34
CA PHE A 60 -5.25 20.83 3.95
C PHE A 60 -4.77 22.16 4.54
N LYS A 61 -5.69 22.97 5.07
CA LYS A 61 -5.37 24.22 5.79
C LYS A 61 -4.90 23.98 7.24
N ASN A 62 -5.19 22.83 7.82
CA ASN A 62 -4.72 22.44 9.14
C ASN A 62 -3.50 21.51 9.01
N VAL A 63 -2.35 22.13 8.75
CA VAL A 63 -1.09 21.43 8.40
C VAL A 63 -0.69 20.40 9.45
N ASP A 64 -0.95 20.66 10.73
CA ASP A 64 -0.56 19.77 11.83
C ASP A 64 -1.37 18.46 11.90
N SER A 65 -2.54 18.41 11.26
CA SER A 65 -3.40 17.22 11.24
C SER A 65 -3.65 16.65 9.84
N PHE A 66 -3.16 17.30 8.79
CA PHE A 66 -3.39 16.89 7.42
C PHE A 66 -2.56 15.64 7.08
N THR A 67 -3.25 14.60 6.66
CA THR A 67 -2.70 13.28 6.31
C THR A 67 -2.67 13.03 4.80
N ALA A 68 -3.45 13.78 4.02
CA ALA A 68 -3.68 13.54 2.60
C ALA A 68 -4.15 12.10 2.29
N LEU A 69 -4.84 11.44 3.22
CA LEU A 69 -5.25 10.05 3.05
C LEU A 69 -6.75 9.95 2.76
N GLY A 70 -7.10 8.96 1.95
CA GLY A 70 -8.45 8.75 1.47
C GLY A 70 -8.86 7.29 1.47
N SER A 71 -10.15 7.03 1.62
CA SER A 71 -10.76 5.72 1.43
C SER A 71 -12.18 5.86 0.91
N MET A 72 -12.54 5.06 -0.08
CA MET A 72 -13.89 4.94 -0.61
C MET A 72 -14.36 3.50 -0.47
N TYR A 73 -15.55 3.32 0.06
CA TYR A 73 -16.18 2.02 0.22
C TYR A 73 -17.46 1.99 -0.60
N PHE A 74 -17.53 1.09 -1.57
CA PHE A 74 -18.71 0.90 -2.40
C PHE A 74 -19.41 -0.40 -2.01
N ILE A 75 -20.72 -0.31 -1.80
CA ILE A 75 -21.56 -1.43 -1.40
C ILE A 75 -22.61 -1.68 -2.48
N HIS A 76 -22.59 -2.88 -3.05
CA HIS A 76 -23.53 -3.28 -4.08
C HIS A 76 -24.94 -3.47 -3.51
N LYS A 77 -25.98 -3.09 -4.27
CA LYS A 77 -27.40 -3.19 -3.89
C LYS A 77 -27.88 -4.57 -3.46
N SER A 78 -27.12 -5.62 -3.83
CA SER A 78 -27.40 -7.00 -3.43
C SER A 78 -27.07 -7.30 -1.96
N LEU A 79 -26.21 -6.52 -1.31
CA LEU A 79 -25.81 -6.77 0.09
C LEU A 79 -26.77 -6.04 1.03
N LYS A 80 -27.75 -6.73 1.63
CA LYS A 80 -28.82 -6.03 2.37
C LYS A 80 -28.40 -5.61 3.76
N ASN A 81 -27.67 -6.46 4.44
CA ASN A 81 -27.33 -6.23 5.84
C ASN A 81 -25.85 -5.88 5.98
N ILE A 82 -25.47 -4.62 5.80
CA ILE A 82 -24.13 -4.12 6.12
C ILE A 82 -24.23 -3.07 7.20
N TYR A 83 -23.36 -3.21 8.20
CA TYR A 83 -23.20 -2.27 9.29
C TYR A 83 -21.79 -1.74 9.29
N GLN A 84 -21.69 -0.45 9.54
CA GLN A 84 -20.43 0.18 9.87
C GLN A 84 -20.45 0.55 11.35
N TYR A 85 -19.39 0.18 12.06
CA TYR A 85 -19.22 0.64 13.43
C TYR A 85 -18.80 2.11 13.44
N ASP A 86 -19.50 2.90 14.25
CA ASP A 86 -19.17 4.30 14.49
C ASP A 86 -18.60 4.45 15.90
N PHE A 87 -17.38 4.97 16.00
CA PHE A 87 -16.69 5.13 17.26
C PHE A 87 -17.15 6.38 18.03
N ASN A 88 -17.75 7.37 17.34
CA ASN A 88 -18.31 8.56 17.98
C ASN A 88 -19.70 8.28 18.56
N ASP A 89 -20.50 7.47 17.87
CA ASP A 89 -21.89 7.18 18.28
C ASP A 89 -22.04 5.84 19.02
N LYS A 90 -20.97 5.04 19.12
CA LYS A 90 -20.85 3.69 19.75
C LYS A 90 -21.90 2.64 19.31
N TRP A 91 -22.88 3.01 18.50
CA TRP A 91 -24.00 2.22 17.99
C TRP A 91 -23.86 2.18 16.47
N GLY A 92 -23.98 0.99 15.86
CA GLY A 92 -23.83 0.83 14.42
C GLY A 92 -24.90 1.60 13.65
N ARG A 93 -24.51 2.38 12.63
CA ARG A 93 -25.48 3.06 11.77
C ARG A 93 -26.04 2.08 10.75
N HIS A 94 -27.37 1.96 10.68
CA HIS A 94 -28.08 1.27 9.62
C HIS A 94 -28.09 2.14 8.35
N GLY A 95 -27.69 1.57 7.21
CA GLY A 95 -27.90 2.17 5.89
C GLY A 95 -27.22 3.53 5.68
N CYS A 96 -25.95 3.53 5.27
CA CYS A 96 -25.33 4.77 4.81
C CYS A 96 -25.77 5.06 3.37
N TYR A 97 -26.70 6.00 3.21
CA TYR A 97 -27.15 6.50 1.90
C TYR A 97 -26.18 7.49 1.26
N PHE A 98 -25.30 8.11 2.05
CA PHE A 98 -24.12 8.87 1.64
C PHE A 98 -23.50 9.40 2.95
N LEU A 99 -22.26 9.04 3.25
CA LEU A 99 -21.56 9.59 4.41
C LEU A 99 -20.16 10.01 3.98
N VAL A 100 -19.99 11.31 3.76
CA VAL A 100 -18.69 11.97 3.79
C VAL A 100 -18.39 12.26 5.26
N VAL A 101 -17.55 11.44 5.89
CA VAL A 101 -17.09 11.77 7.25
C VAL A 101 -15.92 12.72 7.12
N ARG A 102 -16.14 13.97 7.54
CA ARG A 102 -15.06 14.92 7.79
C ARG A 102 -14.30 14.48 9.02
N VAL A 103 -13.00 14.26 8.89
CA VAL A 103 -12.14 13.92 10.01
C VAL A 103 -11.62 15.25 10.58
N ASP A 104 -12.10 15.62 11.76
CA ASP A 104 -11.62 16.78 12.51
C ASP A 104 -10.56 16.30 13.53
N CYS A 105 -9.27 16.61 13.26
CA CYS A 105 -8.09 16.47 14.18
C CYS A 105 -7.61 15.00 14.41
N VAL A 106 -6.33 14.57 14.57
CA VAL A 106 -4.97 15.10 14.88
C VAL A 106 -3.90 14.09 14.39
N GLY A 107 -2.76 14.52 13.81
CA GLY A 107 -1.39 13.97 14.00
C GLY A 107 -1.03 12.50 13.65
N CYS A 108 -0.19 12.34 12.60
CA CYS A 108 0.34 11.06 12.05
C CYS A 108 -0.76 10.15 11.51
N LEU A 109 -0.63 9.54 10.31
CA LEU A 109 -1.44 8.36 9.97
C LEU A 109 -0.88 7.09 10.66
N LEU A 110 -0.78 7.27 11.97
CA LEU A 110 -0.80 6.37 13.09
C LEU A 110 -1.21 7.31 14.25
N ILE A 111 -2.50 7.69 14.31
CA ILE A 111 -2.99 8.51 15.42
C ILE A 111 -3.01 7.60 16.65
N VAL A 112 -1.88 7.58 17.34
CA VAL A 112 -1.92 7.51 18.80
C VAL A 112 -1.36 8.81 19.34
N HIS A 113 -2.32 9.69 19.62
CA HIS A 113 -2.42 10.30 20.92
C HIS A 113 -3.86 10.11 21.43
N CYS A 114 -4.01 9.99 22.74
CA CYS A 114 -5.23 9.64 23.46
C CYS A 114 -6.49 10.38 22.96
N ASN A 115 -7.37 9.66 22.25
CA ASN A 115 -8.84 9.63 22.35
C ASN A 115 -9.44 9.16 21.00
N ILE A 116 -9.74 7.86 20.94
CA ILE A 116 -10.73 7.13 20.13
C ILE A 116 -11.34 7.87 18.90
N CYS A 117 -10.88 7.58 17.66
CA CYS A 117 -11.65 7.47 16.39
C CYS A 117 -10.75 7.29 15.13
N PRO A 118 -11.16 6.61 14.04
CA PRO A 118 -11.60 5.21 13.97
C PRO A 118 -10.77 4.35 12.97
N SER A 119 -10.42 3.13 13.36
CA SER A 119 -10.27 2.00 12.44
C SER A 119 -11.64 1.63 11.88
N LEU A 120 -11.80 1.28 10.60
CA LEU A 120 -13.13 0.91 10.09
C LEU A 120 -13.46 -0.54 10.50
N ARG A 121 -14.49 -0.74 11.34
CA ARG A 121 -15.12 -2.06 11.51
C ARG A 121 -16.34 -2.16 10.61
N ALA A 122 -16.33 -3.12 9.69
CA ALA A 122 -17.47 -3.45 8.84
C ALA A 122 -18.06 -4.80 9.28
N CYS A 123 -19.37 -4.88 9.46
CA CYS A 123 -20.08 -6.13 9.74
C CYS A 123 -21.05 -6.43 8.59
N LEU A 124 -20.79 -7.48 7.82
CA LEU A 124 -21.64 -7.91 6.68
C LEU A 124 -22.69 -8.92 7.15
N CYS A 125 -23.76 -8.49 7.81
CA CYS A 125 -24.82 -9.28 8.45
C CYS A 125 -25.61 -10.32 7.60
N ASP A 126 -25.45 -10.44 6.27
CA ASP A 126 -25.87 -11.69 5.59
C ASP A 126 -24.94 -12.88 5.93
N PHE A 127 -23.79 -12.58 6.54
CA PHE A 127 -22.74 -13.44 7.05
C PHE A 127 -22.44 -12.97 8.47
N CYS A 128 -22.79 -13.70 9.54
CA CYS A 128 -22.45 -13.27 10.93
C CYS A 128 -20.93 -13.27 11.21
N ARG A 129 -20.14 -12.41 10.55
CA ARG A 129 -18.69 -12.21 10.71
C ARG A 129 -18.35 -10.74 10.44
N GLY A 130 -17.86 -10.06 11.48
CA GLY A 130 -17.25 -8.73 11.33
C GLY A 130 -15.86 -8.82 10.70
N LEU A 131 -15.44 -7.77 10.00
CA LEU A 131 -14.11 -7.61 9.43
C LEU A 131 -13.61 -6.20 9.73
N ASP A 132 -12.35 -6.10 10.14
CA ASP A 132 -11.68 -4.80 10.26
C ASP A 132 -10.87 -4.52 8.99
N LEU A 133 -11.05 -3.32 8.44
CA LEU A 133 -10.35 -2.83 7.25
C LEU A 133 -9.51 -1.62 7.68
N ILE A 134 -8.19 -1.77 7.65
CA ILE A 134 -7.27 -0.76 8.15
C ILE A 134 -6.35 -0.31 7.04
N ASN A 135 -6.46 0.97 6.72
CA ASN A 135 -5.51 1.66 5.88
C ASN A 135 -4.25 2.01 6.69
N VAL A 136 -3.07 1.67 6.17
CA VAL A 136 -1.76 1.95 6.77
C VAL A 136 -0.88 2.68 5.77
N HIS A 137 -0.31 3.81 6.18
CA HIS A 137 0.74 4.51 5.44
C HIS A 137 1.95 4.69 6.38
N LEU A 138 3.03 3.94 6.12
CA LEU A 138 4.26 4.03 6.91
C LEU A 138 5.26 4.98 6.27
N PHE A 139 6.17 5.52 7.07
CA PHE A 139 7.17 6.47 6.62
C PHE A 139 8.17 5.82 5.62
N HIS A 140 8.60 6.63 4.67
CA HIS A 140 9.54 6.26 3.61
C HIS A 140 11.01 6.37 4.07
N ASP A 141 11.92 5.80 3.28
CA ASP A 141 13.36 5.99 3.49
C ASP A 141 13.77 7.41 3.07
N ALA A 142 14.40 8.14 3.98
CA ALA A 142 14.90 9.49 3.71
C ALA A 142 16.18 9.49 2.85
N SER A 143 16.99 8.41 2.91
CA SER A 143 18.26 8.28 2.21
C SER A 143 18.51 6.86 1.70
N ASN A 144 18.77 6.70 0.39
CA ASN A 144 19.19 5.39 -0.14
C ASN A 144 20.55 4.94 0.43
N LEU A 145 21.42 5.88 0.77
CA LEU A 145 22.73 5.59 1.37
C LEU A 145 22.56 4.99 2.77
N ILE A 146 21.70 5.60 3.60
CA ILE A 146 21.40 5.06 4.94
C ILE A 146 20.73 3.68 4.82
N ALA A 147 19.90 3.47 3.81
CA ALA A 147 19.32 2.15 3.54
C ALA A 147 20.37 1.08 3.19
N CYS A 148 21.55 1.48 2.69
CA CYS A 148 22.67 0.59 2.39
C CYS A 148 23.62 0.36 3.59
N ASN A 149 23.45 1.05 4.72
CA ASN A 149 24.42 0.94 5.83
C ASN A 149 24.32 -0.38 6.60
N ALA A 150 23.15 -1.03 6.61
CA ALA A 150 22.90 -2.26 7.36
C ALA A 150 21.81 -3.11 6.68
N SER A 151 21.83 -4.40 6.98
CA SER A 151 20.86 -5.40 6.51
C SER A 151 20.23 -6.11 7.72
N PRO A 152 18.93 -5.87 8.03
CA PRO A 152 18.06 -4.87 7.44
C PRO A 152 18.44 -3.43 7.85
N SER A 153 17.91 -2.42 7.14
CA SER A 153 18.19 -1.02 7.41
C SER A 153 17.49 -0.49 8.67
N ILE A 154 17.96 0.65 9.18
CA ILE A 154 17.29 1.35 10.31
C ILE A 154 15.84 1.74 9.96
N TYR A 155 15.55 2.06 8.70
CA TYR A 155 14.19 2.38 8.26
C TYR A 155 13.26 1.18 8.37
N SER A 156 13.74 0.00 7.96
CA SER A 156 12.98 -1.24 8.12
C SER A 156 12.71 -1.54 9.61
N ALA A 157 13.71 -1.40 10.48
CA ALA A 157 13.52 -1.58 11.93
C ALA A 157 12.49 -0.61 12.52
N ASN A 158 12.44 0.62 12.03
CA ASN A 158 11.45 1.61 12.46
C ASN A 158 10.04 1.24 11.94
N ARG A 159 9.91 0.76 10.69
CA ARG A 159 8.62 0.36 10.11
C ARG A 159 8.09 -0.87 10.81
N GLN A 160 8.98 -1.78 11.17
CA GLN A 160 8.66 -2.94 11.98
C GLN A 160 8.01 -2.53 13.31
N LYS A 161 8.60 -1.57 14.03
CA LYS A 161 8.04 -1.06 15.30
C LYS A 161 6.68 -0.37 15.09
N ALA A 162 6.56 0.46 14.06
CA ALA A 162 5.33 1.18 13.75
C ALA A 162 4.18 0.23 13.40
N LEU A 163 4.40 -0.74 12.50
CA LEU A 163 3.37 -1.70 12.12
C LEU A 163 3.00 -2.63 13.29
N ARG A 164 3.98 -3.08 14.08
CA ARG A 164 3.70 -3.89 15.29
C ARG A 164 2.81 -3.13 16.27
N TYR A 165 3.06 -1.83 16.40
CA TYR A 165 2.23 -0.96 17.21
C TYR A 165 0.78 -0.90 16.69
N VAL A 166 0.56 -0.72 15.39
CA VAL A 166 -0.78 -0.75 14.78
C VAL A 166 -1.49 -2.07 15.10
N ILE A 167 -0.82 -3.19 14.86
CA ILE A 167 -1.39 -4.53 15.07
C ILE A 167 -1.79 -4.70 16.53
N ASN A 168 -0.92 -4.34 17.48
CA ASN A 168 -1.22 -4.47 18.91
C ASN A 168 -2.43 -3.61 19.32
N ARG A 169 -2.66 -2.46 18.67
CA ARG A 169 -3.81 -1.59 18.95
C ARG A 169 -5.12 -2.17 18.44
N ILE A 170 -5.13 -2.80 17.27
CA ILE A 170 -6.35 -3.39 16.70
C ILE A 170 -6.69 -4.74 17.35
N THR A 171 -5.68 -5.45 17.87
CA THR A 171 -5.86 -6.72 18.60
C THR A 171 -5.92 -6.52 20.12
N ASP A 172 -6.16 -5.30 20.59
CA ASP A 172 -6.31 -5.02 22.02
C ASP A 172 -7.48 -5.86 22.59
N SER A 173 -7.20 -6.60 23.67
CA SER A 173 -8.14 -7.46 24.39
C SER A 173 -9.41 -6.76 24.89
N SER A 174 -9.42 -5.43 24.87
CA SER A 174 -10.59 -4.61 25.21
C SER A 174 -11.80 -4.86 24.29
N TYR A 175 -11.61 -5.50 23.13
CA TYR A 175 -12.68 -5.83 22.17
C TYR A 175 -12.60 -7.28 21.71
N THR A 176 -13.74 -7.82 21.24
CA THR A 176 -13.77 -9.12 20.57
C THR A 176 -12.86 -9.08 19.33
N PRO A 177 -11.87 -9.99 19.22
CA PRO A 177 -11.00 -10.03 18.05
C PRO A 177 -11.81 -10.33 16.79
N LEU A 178 -11.64 -9.51 15.75
CA LEU A 178 -12.19 -9.75 14.43
C LEU A 178 -11.05 -10.08 13.44
N PRO A 179 -11.35 -10.87 12.39
CA PRO A 179 -10.46 -10.95 11.25
C PRO A 179 -10.22 -9.56 10.66
N PHE A 180 -8.98 -9.25 10.29
CA PHE A 180 -8.62 -7.93 9.81
C PHE A 180 -7.74 -7.97 8.56
N PHE A 181 -7.87 -6.93 7.73
CA PHE A 181 -7.01 -6.65 6.59
C PHE A 181 -6.29 -5.32 6.81
N LEU A 182 -4.98 -5.31 6.56
CA LEU A 182 -4.15 -4.12 6.54
C LEU A 182 -3.77 -3.84 5.08
N PHE A 183 -4.01 -2.64 4.59
CA PHE A 183 -3.68 -2.29 3.21
C PHE A 183 -3.18 -0.86 3.11
N GLY A 184 -2.38 -0.58 2.08
CA GLY A 184 -1.85 0.76 1.81
C GLY A 184 -0.36 0.72 1.46
N ASP A 185 0.28 1.88 1.59
CA ASP A 185 1.70 2.07 1.34
C ASP A 185 2.47 1.82 2.63
N PHE A 186 2.92 0.59 2.78
CA PHE A 186 3.76 0.20 3.91
C PHE A 186 5.17 0.74 3.77
N ASN A 187 5.53 1.31 2.62
CA ASN A 187 6.88 1.74 2.29
C ASN A 187 7.92 0.63 2.50
N PHE A 188 7.50 -0.64 2.44
CA PHE A 188 8.39 -1.79 2.55
C PHE A 188 9.39 -1.76 1.41
N ARG A 189 10.66 -1.92 1.75
CA ARG A 189 11.77 -1.87 0.80
C ARG A 189 12.45 -3.23 0.73
N LEU A 190 13.03 -3.51 -0.42
CA LEU A 190 14.04 -4.56 -0.50
C LEU A 190 15.17 -4.23 0.47
N ASP A 191 15.80 -5.28 1.03
CA ASP A 191 17.02 -5.17 1.80
C ASP A 191 18.14 -4.61 0.91
N THR A 192 18.24 -3.27 0.88
CA THR A 192 19.02 -2.54 -0.12
C THR A 192 20.49 -2.91 -0.06
N LEU A 193 21.08 -3.07 1.13
CA LEU A 193 22.49 -3.51 1.24
C LEU A 193 22.69 -4.89 0.60
N SER A 194 21.87 -5.88 0.98
CA SER A 194 21.98 -7.24 0.43
C SER A 194 21.75 -7.27 -1.08
N LEU A 195 20.81 -6.46 -1.56
CA LEU A 195 20.50 -6.35 -2.99
C LEU A 195 21.67 -5.71 -3.75
N VAL A 196 22.20 -4.59 -3.27
CA VAL A 196 23.32 -3.87 -3.90
C VAL A 196 24.55 -4.78 -3.99
N GLN A 197 24.86 -5.52 -2.93
CA GLN A 197 25.95 -6.51 -2.97
C GLN A 197 25.75 -7.56 -4.07
N ASN A 198 24.52 -8.02 -4.28
CA ASN A 198 24.20 -8.96 -5.36
C ASN A 198 24.28 -8.30 -6.74
N LEU A 199 23.72 -7.10 -6.92
CA LEU A 199 23.76 -6.37 -8.20
C LEU A 199 25.19 -5.98 -8.59
N SER A 200 26.07 -5.80 -7.62
CA SER A 200 27.47 -5.38 -7.81
C SER A 200 28.48 -6.52 -7.72
N THR A 201 28.07 -7.79 -7.79
CA THR A 201 28.98 -8.96 -7.63
C THR A 201 30.14 -8.95 -8.65
N SER A 202 29.88 -8.53 -9.88
CA SER A 202 30.88 -8.44 -10.95
C SER A 202 31.45 -7.02 -11.13
N ALA A 203 31.16 -6.11 -10.20
CA ALA A 203 31.50 -4.69 -10.29
C ALA A 203 32.62 -4.31 -9.31
N GLU A 204 33.35 -3.23 -9.62
CA GLU A 204 34.17 -2.51 -8.65
C GLU A 204 33.29 -1.48 -7.93
N VAL A 205 33.33 -1.46 -6.60
CA VAL A 205 32.50 -0.57 -5.77
C VAL A 205 33.36 0.55 -5.20
N GLN A 206 33.01 1.78 -5.52
CA GLN A 206 33.65 2.99 -5.02
C GLN A 206 32.69 3.75 -4.11
N THR A 207 33.14 4.08 -2.90
CA THR A 207 32.40 4.91 -1.95
C THR A 207 33.09 6.25 -1.84
N VAL A 208 32.39 7.33 -2.20
CA VAL A 208 32.90 8.69 -2.10
C VAL A 208 32.39 9.31 -0.81
N MET A 209 33.32 9.84 -0.03
CA MET A 209 33.06 10.49 1.26
C MET A 209 32.92 12.00 1.06
N LYS A 210 32.12 12.67 1.90
CA LYS A 210 32.09 14.14 1.92
C LYS A 210 33.40 14.70 2.48
N ASP A 211 33.83 15.85 1.97
CA ASP A 211 35.07 16.51 2.40
C ASP A 211 35.06 16.94 3.88
N CYS A 212 33.87 17.22 4.44
CA CYS A 212 33.73 17.86 5.76
C CYS A 212 33.07 16.99 6.84
N SER A 213 32.51 15.84 6.47
CA SER A 213 31.97 14.86 7.39
C SER A 213 32.35 13.49 6.86
N ASN A 214 32.78 12.55 7.71
CA ASN A 214 33.05 11.16 7.31
C ASN A 214 31.75 10.42 6.92
N ASP A 215 30.79 11.12 6.33
CA ASP A 215 29.57 10.59 5.77
C ASP A 215 29.81 10.23 4.31
N VAL A 216 29.18 9.14 3.88
CA VAL A 216 29.14 8.76 2.48
C VAL A 216 28.32 9.79 1.70
N GLU A 217 28.89 10.33 0.63
CA GLU A 217 28.22 11.22 -0.31
C GLU A 217 27.51 10.43 -1.40
N LYS A 218 28.20 9.43 -1.97
CA LYS A 218 27.69 8.59 -3.05
C LYS A 218 28.39 7.23 -3.11
N ILE A 219 27.69 6.24 -3.64
CA ILE A 219 28.23 4.91 -3.97
C ILE A 219 28.11 4.72 -5.47
N ILE A 220 29.22 4.36 -6.11
CA ILE A 220 29.30 4.08 -7.55
C ILE A 220 29.77 2.64 -7.73
N CYS A 221 29.11 1.89 -8.60
CA CYS A 221 29.57 0.56 -9.01
C CYS A 221 29.82 0.55 -10.51
N GLU A 222 31.02 0.16 -10.91
CA GLU A 222 31.48 0.13 -12.31
C GLU A 222 31.79 -1.30 -12.75
N GLU A 223 31.55 -1.62 -14.02
CA GLU A 223 32.01 -2.91 -14.58
C GLU A 223 33.53 -3.03 -14.44
N LYS A 224 34.01 -4.26 -14.15
CA LYS A 224 35.45 -4.57 -14.05
C LYS A 224 36.14 -4.64 -15.40
N ASP A 225 35.41 -4.54 -16.49
CA ASP A 225 35.96 -4.58 -17.84
C ASP A 225 36.44 -3.18 -18.31
N ASN A 226 37.11 -3.14 -19.45
CA ASN A 226 37.82 -1.95 -19.93
C ASN A 226 36.91 -0.73 -20.24
N GLU A 227 35.58 -0.89 -20.25
CA GLU A 227 34.65 0.19 -20.56
C GLU A 227 34.26 1.02 -19.33
N HIS A 228 34.60 0.58 -18.11
CA HIS A 228 34.30 1.27 -16.83
C HIS A 228 32.87 1.81 -16.76
N LYS A 229 31.92 1.02 -17.26
CA LYS A 229 30.54 1.46 -17.37
C LYS A 229 29.91 1.52 -15.98
N VAL A 230 29.31 2.66 -15.64
CA VAL A 230 28.58 2.82 -14.37
C VAL A 230 27.32 1.97 -14.39
N LEU A 231 27.31 0.92 -13.58
CA LEU A 231 26.17 0.01 -13.40
C LEU A 231 25.17 0.55 -12.40
N LEU A 232 25.67 1.10 -11.29
CA LEU A 232 24.86 1.53 -10.17
C LEU A 232 25.40 2.83 -9.60
N HIS A 233 24.53 3.82 -9.43
CA HIS A 233 24.84 5.09 -8.78
C HIS A 233 23.80 5.38 -7.70
N ILE A 234 24.27 5.50 -6.45
CA ILE A 234 23.43 5.74 -5.28
C ILE A 234 23.86 7.03 -4.61
N GLU A 235 22.88 7.91 -4.38
CA GLU A 235 22.99 9.10 -3.54
C GLU A 235 21.79 9.14 -2.57
N THR A 236 21.73 10.15 -1.71
CA THR A 236 20.63 10.31 -0.74
C THR A 236 19.23 10.17 -1.41
N LYS A 237 19.01 10.80 -2.56
CA LYS A 237 17.73 10.72 -3.29
C LYS A 237 17.85 10.09 -4.69
N MET A 238 18.95 9.38 -4.96
CA MET A 238 19.20 8.72 -6.24
C MET A 238 19.49 7.24 -6.04
N PHE A 239 18.88 6.40 -6.87
CA PHE A 239 19.19 5.00 -7.06
C PHE A 239 19.05 4.72 -8.56
N ALA A 240 20.14 4.86 -9.29
CA ALA A 240 20.18 4.66 -10.73
C ALA A 240 20.90 3.34 -11.03
N TYR A 241 20.13 2.32 -11.44
CA TYR A 241 20.68 1.05 -11.90
C TYR A 241 20.48 0.89 -13.40
N LEU A 242 21.56 0.62 -14.12
CA LEU A 242 21.57 0.52 -15.58
C LEU A 242 20.59 -0.55 -16.08
N HIS A 243 20.58 -1.73 -15.45
CA HIS A 243 19.75 -2.87 -15.85
C HIS A 243 18.42 -2.93 -15.07
N GLN A 244 17.71 -1.80 -14.99
CA GLN A 244 16.42 -1.72 -14.28
C GLN A 244 15.36 -2.74 -14.72
N ALA A 245 15.51 -3.35 -15.90
CA ALA A 245 14.63 -4.42 -16.38
C ALA A 245 14.57 -5.63 -15.43
N VAL A 246 15.65 -5.90 -14.68
CA VAL A 246 15.73 -7.00 -13.70
C VAL A 246 14.61 -6.97 -12.65
N PHE A 247 14.12 -5.76 -12.32
CA PHE A 247 13.03 -5.59 -11.35
C PHE A 247 11.67 -6.04 -11.91
N ARG A 248 11.52 -6.12 -13.24
CA ARG A 248 10.29 -6.53 -13.92
C ARG A 248 10.37 -7.92 -14.55
N GLU A 249 11.58 -8.41 -14.80
CA GLU A 249 11.81 -9.78 -15.28
C GLU A 249 11.22 -10.80 -14.31
N ASP A 250 10.37 -11.70 -14.83
CA ASP A 250 9.57 -12.65 -14.03
C ASP A 250 8.88 -11.97 -12.82
N ASN A 251 8.33 -10.77 -13.03
CA ASN A 251 7.71 -9.96 -11.98
C ASN A 251 8.61 -9.70 -10.77
N GLY A 252 9.94 -9.70 -10.96
CA GLY A 252 10.89 -9.51 -9.88
C GLY A 252 10.98 -10.71 -8.92
N ARG A 253 10.47 -11.89 -9.27
CA ARG A 253 10.40 -13.06 -8.37
C ARG A 253 11.74 -13.42 -7.74
N ALA A 254 12.84 -13.31 -8.50
CA ALA A 254 14.20 -13.56 -8.00
C ALA A 254 14.63 -12.58 -6.89
N LEU A 255 13.99 -11.41 -6.80
CA LEU A 255 14.27 -10.35 -5.83
C LEU A 255 13.42 -10.43 -4.57
N LEU A 256 12.34 -11.24 -4.54
CA LEU A 256 11.50 -11.42 -3.35
C LEU A 256 12.27 -11.93 -2.13
N LYS A 257 13.41 -12.61 -2.32
CA LYS A 257 14.33 -12.99 -1.22
C LYS A 257 14.92 -11.79 -0.46
N TYR A 258 14.88 -10.60 -1.03
CA TYR A 258 15.29 -9.34 -0.40
C TYR A 258 14.09 -8.58 0.21
N ASP A 259 12.85 -8.95 -0.10
CA ASP A 259 11.64 -8.41 0.55
C ASP A 259 11.41 -9.10 1.91
N LYS A 260 12.15 -8.65 2.92
CA LYS A 260 12.23 -9.34 4.22
C LYS A 260 11.30 -8.77 5.28
N GLU A 261 10.75 -7.58 5.09
CA GLU A 261 10.07 -6.82 6.17
C GLU A 261 8.84 -7.55 6.74
N ILE A 262 8.09 -8.27 5.90
CA ILE A 262 6.92 -9.05 6.33
C ILE A 262 7.28 -10.22 7.28
N THR A 263 8.50 -10.74 7.19
CA THR A 263 8.95 -11.92 7.96
C THR A 263 8.82 -11.71 9.46
N ALA A 264 9.00 -10.48 9.93
CA ALA A 264 8.87 -10.10 11.32
C ALA A 264 7.43 -10.16 11.88
N PHE A 265 6.45 -10.50 11.03
CA PHE A 265 5.02 -10.48 11.36
C PHE A 265 4.27 -11.77 11.03
N HIS A 266 4.98 -12.81 10.58
CA HIS A 266 4.37 -14.12 10.26
C HIS A 266 3.65 -14.76 11.46
N ASP A 267 3.95 -14.32 12.67
CA ASP A 267 3.24 -14.72 13.90
C ASP A 267 1.78 -14.27 13.92
N VAL A 268 1.42 -13.15 13.26
CA VAL A 268 0.11 -12.51 13.37
C VAL A 268 -0.60 -12.26 12.05
N ILE A 269 0.14 -12.05 10.97
CA ILE A 269 -0.39 -11.73 9.65
C ILE A 269 0.28 -12.56 8.55
N THR A 270 -0.38 -12.61 7.41
CA THR A 270 0.02 -13.31 6.19
C THR A 270 -0.32 -12.46 4.97
N GLU A 271 0.15 -12.88 3.81
CA GLU A 271 -0.07 -12.24 2.52
C GLU A 271 -0.27 -13.32 1.45
N GLU A 272 -1.02 -13.01 0.40
CA GLU A 272 -1.05 -13.87 -0.80
C GLU A 272 0.26 -13.77 -1.58
N GLU A 273 0.55 -14.77 -2.41
CA GLU A 273 1.75 -14.77 -3.24
C GLU A 273 1.78 -13.54 -4.17
N ILE A 274 2.88 -12.80 -4.13
CA ILE A 274 3.10 -11.65 -5.02
C ILE A 274 3.49 -12.17 -6.40
N LEU A 275 2.63 -11.88 -7.38
CA LEU A 275 2.80 -12.27 -8.78
C LEU A 275 2.85 -11.06 -9.72
N PHE A 276 3.28 -9.91 -9.20
CA PHE A 276 3.37 -8.64 -9.91
C PHE A 276 4.70 -7.95 -9.58
N PRO A 277 5.24 -7.12 -10.49
CA PRO A 277 6.52 -6.44 -10.25
C PRO A 277 6.42 -5.39 -9.13
N PRO A 278 7.56 -4.89 -8.62
CA PRO A 278 7.59 -3.80 -7.64
C PRO A 278 6.68 -2.63 -8.04
N SER A 279 5.84 -2.17 -7.10
CA SER A 279 4.79 -1.18 -7.36
C SER A 279 5.31 0.27 -7.44
N TYR A 280 6.56 0.52 -7.04
CA TYR A 280 7.18 1.84 -6.94
C TYR A 280 8.69 1.77 -7.24
N PRO A 281 9.36 2.82 -7.78
CA PRO A 281 8.84 4.12 -8.22
C PRO A 281 8.70 4.22 -9.74
N TYR A 282 7.50 4.05 -10.31
CA TYR A 282 7.29 4.18 -11.75
C TYR A 282 7.46 5.63 -12.25
N SER A 283 7.73 5.78 -13.55
CA SER A 283 7.77 7.07 -14.21
C SER A 283 6.38 7.69 -14.28
N GLU A 284 6.29 8.97 -13.92
CA GLU A 284 5.09 9.79 -14.11
C GLU A 284 4.91 10.25 -15.59
N ASP A 285 5.87 9.96 -16.47
CA ASP A 285 5.78 10.20 -17.91
C ASP A 285 4.84 9.17 -18.57
N TYR A 286 3.70 9.63 -19.08
CA TYR A 286 2.70 8.76 -19.70
C TYR A 286 3.22 8.01 -20.93
N THR A 287 4.31 8.45 -21.56
CA THR A 287 4.95 7.75 -22.68
C THR A 287 5.83 6.58 -22.24
N LYS A 288 6.15 6.48 -20.94
CA LYS A 288 7.03 5.47 -20.35
C LYS A 288 6.37 4.75 -19.17
N PRO A 289 5.15 4.18 -19.34
CA PRO A 289 4.30 3.72 -18.23
C PRO A 289 4.86 2.52 -17.46
N THR A 290 5.91 1.88 -17.95
CA THR A 290 6.53 0.71 -17.33
C THR A 290 7.92 1.00 -16.74
N GLN A 291 8.52 2.16 -17.04
CA GLN A 291 9.88 2.50 -16.60
C GLN A 291 9.89 2.92 -15.13
N TYR A 292 10.97 2.60 -14.40
CA TYR A 292 11.18 3.12 -13.05
C TYR A 292 11.95 4.46 -13.09
N MET A 293 11.64 5.33 -12.15
CA MET A 293 12.44 6.51 -11.82
C MET A 293 13.68 6.12 -11.03
N ASN A 294 14.72 6.95 -11.12
CA ASN A 294 15.97 6.74 -10.37
C ASN A 294 15.92 7.33 -8.96
N THR A 295 14.74 7.56 -8.37
CA THR A 295 14.60 8.23 -7.07
C THR A 295 14.86 7.27 -5.90
N ARG A 296 14.45 6.01 -6.05
CA ARG A 296 14.53 4.97 -5.02
C ARG A 296 14.73 3.60 -5.67
N CYS A 297 15.25 2.64 -4.89
CA CYS A 297 15.30 1.25 -5.29
C CYS A 297 13.87 0.71 -5.50
N PRO A 298 13.55 0.11 -6.66
CA PRO A 298 12.23 -0.46 -6.91
C PRO A 298 11.84 -1.48 -5.83
N SER A 299 10.65 -1.33 -5.24
CA SER A 299 10.16 -2.16 -4.13
C SER A 299 8.64 -2.37 -4.18
N TRP A 300 8.16 -3.40 -3.50
CA TRP A 300 6.72 -3.63 -3.26
C TRP A 300 6.27 -2.86 -2.03
N CYS A 301 6.04 -1.56 -2.22
CA CYS A 301 5.60 -0.64 -1.17
C CYS A 301 4.11 -0.83 -0.83
N ASP A 302 3.29 -1.06 -1.86
CA ASP A 302 1.84 -1.17 -1.77
C ASP A 302 1.43 -2.62 -1.52
N ARG A 303 0.83 -2.89 -0.36
CA ARG A 303 0.55 -4.27 0.11
C ARG A 303 -0.86 -4.42 0.63
N ILE A 304 -1.36 -5.65 0.61
CA ILE A 304 -2.59 -6.07 1.28
C ILE A 304 -2.28 -7.29 2.14
N LEU A 305 -2.10 -7.04 3.43
CA LEU A 305 -1.81 -8.04 4.46
C LEU A 305 -3.10 -8.42 5.19
N MET A 306 -3.15 -9.61 5.76
CA MET A 306 -4.35 -10.10 6.46
C MET A 306 -3.99 -10.90 7.69
N SER A 307 -4.83 -10.86 8.72
CA SER A 307 -4.68 -11.77 9.87
C SER A 307 -4.82 -13.23 9.44
N HIS A 308 -4.27 -14.16 10.22
CA HIS A 308 -4.49 -15.59 9.97
C HIS A 308 -5.98 -15.95 9.96
N THR A 309 -6.76 -15.35 10.86
CA THR A 309 -8.22 -15.50 10.89
C THR A 309 -8.92 -14.91 9.66
N ALA A 310 -8.38 -13.85 9.05
CA ALA A 310 -8.92 -13.28 7.82
C ALA A 310 -8.64 -14.19 6.62
N LYS A 311 -7.45 -14.80 6.57
CA LYS A 311 -7.14 -15.85 5.59
C LYS A 311 -8.15 -17.00 5.64
N ASP A 312 -8.56 -17.38 6.85
CA ASP A 312 -9.51 -18.48 7.07
C ASP A 312 -10.93 -18.18 6.59
N VAL A 313 -11.32 -16.91 6.43
CA VAL A 313 -12.65 -16.55 5.92
C VAL A 313 -12.69 -16.40 4.40
N ILE A 314 -11.53 -16.47 3.72
CA ILE A 314 -11.47 -16.45 2.26
C ILE A 314 -11.92 -17.81 1.69
N HIS A 315 -12.87 -17.79 0.78
CA HIS A 315 -13.33 -18.97 0.07
C HIS A 315 -12.32 -19.37 -1.01
N ARG A 316 -11.79 -20.58 -0.88
CA ARG A 316 -10.85 -21.19 -1.84
C ARG A 316 -11.53 -22.45 -2.38
N SER A 317 -11.93 -22.43 -3.65
CA SER A 317 -12.43 -23.61 -4.35
C SER A 317 -11.31 -24.21 -5.20
N ASN A 318 -11.15 -25.52 -5.16
CA ASN A 318 -10.22 -26.22 -6.08
C ASN A 318 -10.75 -26.25 -7.54
N ASP A 319 -12.03 -25.91 -7.74
CA ASP A 319 -12.76 -26.09 -9.00
C ASP A 319 -12.74 -24.84 -9.91
N GLY A 320 -11.86 -23.87 -9.64
CA GLY A 320 -11.59 -22.73 -10.53
C GLY A 320 -12.59 -21.57 -10.49
N GLU A 321 -13.78 -21.72 -9.89
CA GLU A 321 -14.80 -20.65 -9.83
C GLU A 321 -14.52 -19.56 -8.79
N SER A 322 -13.87 -19.86 -7.67
CA SER A 322 -13.47 -18.88 -6.65
C SER A 322 -11.96 -18.69 -6.64
N ARG A 323 -11.47 -17.82 -7.53
CA ARG A 323 -10.05 -17.48 -7.60
C ARG A 323 -9.76 -16.25 -6.74
N VAL A 324 -8.86 -16.43 -5.77
CA VAL A 324 -8.18 -15.31 -5.10
C VAL A 324 -7.20 -14.69 -6.10
N VAL A 325 -7.28 -13.38 -6.31
CA VAL A 325 -6.40 -12.64 -7.22
C VAL A 325 -5.74 -11.51 -6.47
N TYR A 326 -4.42 -11.54 -6.38
CA TYR A 326 -3.58 -10.49 -5.81
C TYR A 326 -2.66 -9.95 -6.89
N ASN A 327 -2.86 -8.69 -7.31
CA ASN A 327 -2.17 -8.15 -8.48
C ASN A 327 -2.08 -6.61 -8.47
N ALA A 328 -1.24 -6.06 -9.33
CA ALA A 328 -1.19 -4.64 -9.62
C ALA A 328 -2.19 -4.25 -10.73
N LEU A 329 -2.72 -3.04 -10.66
CA LEU A 329 -3.62 -2.44 -11.63
C LEU A 329 -2.83 -1.66 -12.69
N GLY A 330 -3.28 -1.75 -13.94
CA GLY A 330 -2.74 -0.94 -15.03
C GLY A 330 -1.24 -1.15 -15.29
N PRO A 331 -0.77 -2.39 -15.52
CA PRO A 331 0.66 -2.66 -15.71
C PRO A 331 1.30 -1.79 -16.80
N ASN A 332 0.55 -1.49 -17.87
CA ASN A 332 1.00 -0.71 -19.02
C ASN A 332 0.42 0.72 -19.07
N VAL A 333 -0.13 1.23 -17.97
CA VAL A 333 -0.77 2.56 -17.91
C VAL A 333 -0.07 3.40 -16.85
N CYS A 334 0.29 4.65 -17.16
CA CYS A 334 0.82 5.56 -16.14
C CYS A 334 -0.27 5.89 -15.11
N MET A 335 0.00 5.59 -13.83
CA MET A 335 -0.95 5.76 -12.72
C MET A 335 -0.37 6.64 -11.60
N GLY A 336 0.73 7.34 -11.88
CA GLY A 336 1.62 7.93 -10.89
C GLY A 336 2.91 7.11 -10.73
N ASP A 337 3.69 7.46 -9.73
CA ASP A 337 4.91 6.73 -9.35
C ASP A 337 4.64 5.45 -8.57
N HIS A 338 3.40 5.26 -8.09
CA HIS A 338 2.89 3.99 -7.59
C HIS A 338 1.95 3.32 -8.60
N LYS A 339 2.00 1.99 -8.67
CA LYS A 339 0.95 1.17 -9.30
C LYS A 339 -0.02 0.70 -8.22
N PRO A 340 -1.32 1.01 -8.33
CA PRO A 340 -2.28 0.52 -7.35
C PRO A 340 -2.29 -1.02 -7.29
N VAL A 341 -2.34 -1.57 -6.08
CA VAL A 341 -2.40 -3.02 -5.83
C VAL A 341 -3.79 -3.39 -5.34
N PHE A 342 -4.32 -4.54 -5.78
CA PHE A 342 -5.64 -5.03 -5.39
C PHE A 342 -5.63 -6.51 -5.01
N LEU A 343 -6.52 -6.86 -4.09
CA LEU A 343 -6.83 -8.23 -3.69
C LEU A 343 -8.32 -8.47 -3.91
N SER A 344 -8.66 -9.45 -4.75
CA SER A 344 -10.03 -9.87 -5.04
C SER A 344 -10.25 -11.30 -4.57
N PHE A 345 -11.33 -11.52 -3.82
CA PHE A 345 -11.67 -12.83 -3.27
C PHE A 345 -13.16 -12.92 -2.93
N ALA A 346 -13.65 -14.14 -2.77
CA ALA A 346 -14.96 -14.42 -2.18
C ALA A 346 -14.81 -14.75 -0.68
N LEU A 347 -15.78 -14.32 0.13
CA LEU A 347 -15.89 -14.74 1.53
C LEU A 347 -16.61 -16.10 1.62
N LYS A 348 -16.18 -16.96 2.55
CA LYS A 348 -16.87 -18.22 2.86
C LYS A 348 -18.29 -17.91 3.33
N THR A 349 -19.28 -18.48 2.67
CA THR A 349 -20.65 -18.55 3.20
C THR A 349 -20.64 -19.49 4.39
N ASN A 350 -21.25 -19.09 5.51
CA ASN A 350 -21.63 -20.09 6.50
C ASN A 350 -22.67 -20.97 5.78
N GLY A 351 -22.31 -22.22 5.49
CA GLY A 351 -23.30 -23.22 5.10
C GLY A 351 -24.38 -23.25 6.18
N HIS A 352 -25.63 -23.35 5.76
CA HIS A 352 -26.74 -23.65 6.66
C HIS A 352 -26.49 -24.95 7.42
#